data_AF-A0A7S0ECI3-F1
#
_entry.id   AF-A0A7S0ECI3-F1
#
_cell.length_a   1.000
_cell.length_b   1.000
_cell.length_c   1.000
_cell.angle_alpha   90.00
_cell.angle_beta   90.00
_cell.angle_gamma   90.00
#
_symmetry.space_group_name_H-M   'P 1'
#
loop_
_entity.id
_entity.type
_entity.pdbx_description
1 polymer ?
#
loop_
_entity_poly.entity_id
_entity_poly.type
_entity_poly.pdbx_seq_one_letter_code
_entity_poly.pdbx_strand_id
1 'polypeptide(L)'
;IGPFGLYKDDDQNSMSIASSMPVSQEPITHSPGVGTVLISLMDFQPRLSDEPSSFTVEMRFSCNLAARESFILHLPGFYRCHQVNDCVSSFAPQGDDASLFPTATWDGASSPPRLIFTSSVFVSRGRIVLLLVPSSSGVRIPLAGLSLNQRNIQISLNSSSCLVPPTSLLSVSPVGSFARSEVLIFGTPIAGVFSSLTFEFTPSQPIPSGSKVNLWLSGFSRNLSTPIKTFALVNKSSSNYSFSPTATWDAKSNVLSFSTISEIKIASLMTLLIPASEKLQIP
;
A
#
# COMPACT_ATOMS: atom_id res chain seq x y z
N ILE A 1 -12.77 8.16 -28.92
CA ILE A 1 -13.19 7.25 -27.82
C ILE A 1 -13.72 8.16 -26.72
N GLY A 2 -15.03 8.13 -26.45
CA GLY A 2 -15.62 8.93 -25.37
C GLY A 2 -15.07 8.53 -24.00
N PRO A 3 -15.42 9.24 -22.91
CA PRO A 3 -14.91 8.96 -21.56
C PRO A 3 -15.26 7.57 -21.00
N PHE A 4 -16.07 6.79 -21.71
CA PHE A 4 -16.57 5.47 -21.28
C PHE A 4 -15.99 4.29 -22.10
N GLY A 5 -15.12 4.54 -23.08
CA GLY A 5 -14.59 3.49 -23.96
C GLY A 5 -15.41 3.26 -25.23
N LEU A 6 -15.31 2.07 -25.82
CA LEU A 6 -16.12 1.60 -26.96
C LEU A 6 -17.04 0.47 -26.46
N TYR A 7 -18.33 0.53 -26.75
CA TYR A 7 -19.21 -0.59 -26.42
C TYR A 7 -19.05 -1.72 -27.44
N LYS A 8 -19.25 -2.95 -26.96
CA LYS A 8 -19.33 -4.10 -27.86
C LYS A 8 -20.58 -3.96 -28.71
N ASP A 9 -20.42 -4.16 -30.02
CA ASP A 9 -21.51 -4.12 -31.01
C ASP A 9 -22.34 -2.81 -30.92
N ASP A 10 -21.64 -1.68 -30.73
CA ASP A 10 -22.24 -0.35 -30.57
C ASP A 10 -22.96 0.11 -31.85
N ASP A 11 -24.30 0.24 -31.75
CA ASP A 11 -25.19 0.60 -32.84
C ASP A 11 -25.05 2.04 -33.34
N GLN A 12 -24.33 2.88 -32.59
CA GLN A 12 -23.99 4.25 -33.00
C GLN A 12 -22.83 4.28 -34.00
N ASN A 13 -22.00 3.23 -34.01
CA ASN A 13 -20.93 3.11 -34.99
C ASN A 13 -21.54 2.60 -36.30
N SER A 14 -21.30 3.33 -37.38
CA SER A 14 -21.91 3.06 -38.67
C SER A 14 -20.95 3.38 -39.81
N MET A 15 -21.20 2.77 -40.97
CA MET A 15 -20.44 2.99 -42.19
C MET A 15 -21.37 3.45 -43.30
N SER A 16 -20.89 4.34 -44.16
CA SER A 16 -21.57 4.76 -45.38
C SER A 16 -20.55 4.88 -46.51
N ILE A 17 -21.03 4.85 -47.75
CA ILE A 17 -20.18 5.05 -48.93
C ILE A 17 -20.67 6.30 -49.65
N ALA A 18 -19.81 7.31 -49.74
CA ALA A 18 -20.05 8.50 -50.56
C ALA A 18 -19.37 8.31 -51.92
N SER A 19 -20.08 7.73 -52.88
CA SER A 19 -19.61 7.53 -54.25
C SER A 19 -20.71 7.83 -55.27
N SER A 20 -20.45 7.63 -56.56
CA SER A 20 -21.48 7.66 -57.61
C SER A 20 -22.58 6.60 -57.39
N MET A 21 -22.30 5.56 -56.61
CA MET A 21 -23.29 4.63 -56.04
C MET A 21 -23.23 4.73 -54.52
N PRO A 22 -24.05 5.58 -53.88
CA PRO A 22 -24.00 5.77 -52.44
C PRO A 22 -24.62 4.59 -51.69
N VAL A 23 -24.09 4.29 -50.51
CA VAL A 23 -24.69 3.37 -49.54
C VAL A 23 -25.13 4.18 -48.33
N SER A 24 -26.35 3.93 -47.85
CA SER A 24 -26.90 4.54 -46.63
C SER A 24 -26.01 4.27 -45.42
N GLN A 25 -26.21 5.06 -44.36
CA GLN A 25 -25.56 4.81 -43.09
C GLN A 25 -26.07 3.47 -42.52
N GLU A 26 -25.23 2.45 -42.55
CA GLU A 26 -25.53 1.12 -42.01
C GLU A 26 -24.78 0.93 -40.68
N PRO A 27 -25.42 0.37 -39.64
CA PRO A 27 -24.77 0.12 -38.36
C PRO A 27 -23.69 -0.97 -38.49
N ILE A 28 -22.59 -0.80 -37.76
CA ILE A 28 -21.57 -1.83 -37.59
C ILE A 28 -22.11 -2.86 -36.60
N THR A 29 -22.49 -4.04 -37.10
CA THR A 29 -23.13 -5.09 -36.30
C THR A 29 -22.18 -5.85 -35.38
N HIS A 30 -20.86 -5.73 -35.59
CA HIS A 30 -19.84 -6.44 -34.81
C HIS A 30 -18.65 -5.52 -34.50
N SER A 31 -18.41 -5.25 -33.21
CA SER A 31 -17.24 -4.49 -32.76
C SER A 31 -16.79 -4.91 -31.35
N PRO A 32 -15.48 -4.89 -31.06
CA PRO A 32 -14.97 -5.26 -29.74
C PRO A 32 -15.29 -4.20 -28.69
N GLY A 33 -15.78 -4.60 -27.52
CA GLY A 33 -15.94 -3.68 -26.39
C GLY A 33 -14.59 -3.35 -25.74
N VAL A 34 -14.29 -2.06 -25.59
CA VAL A 34 -13.13 -1.54 -24.86
C VAL A 34 -13.62 -0.73 -23.68
N GLY A 35 -13.34 -1.21 -22.47
CA GLY A 35 -13.74 -0.54 -21.24
C GLY A 35 -12.67 0.37 -20.66
N THR A 36 -13.07 1.14 -19.64
CA THR A 36 -12.17 1.90 -18.78
C THR A 36 -12.57 1.78 -17.31
N VAL A 37 -11.63 2.11 -16.42
CA VAL A 37 -11.89 2.22 -14.99
C VAL A 37 -12.04 3.69 -14.62
N LEU A 38 -13.25 4.08 -14.24
CA LEU A 38 -13.63 5.47 -13.93
C LEU A 38 -13.20 5.88 -12.52
N ILE A 39 -13.26 4.93 -11.57
CA ILE A 39 -12.79 5.10 -10.18
C ILE A 39 -11.94 3.88 -9.86
N SER A 40 -10.79 4.09 -9.24
CA SER A 40 -9.91 3.04 -8.74
C SER A 40 -9.08 3.58 -7.58
N LEU A 41 -9.49 3.24 -6.37
CA LEU A 41 -8.85 3.64 -5.13
C LEU A 41 -8.52 2.41 -4.30
N MET A 42 -7.34 2.44 -3.68
CA MET A 42 -6.91 1.45 -2.71
C MET A 42 -6.37 2.14 -1.46
N ASP A 43 -6.95 1.81 -0.30
CA ASP A 43 -6.51 2.30 1.01
C ASP A 43 -6.25 1.15 1.99
N PHE A 44 -5.30 1.33 2.91
CA PHE A 44 -4.83 0.30 3.83
C PHE A 44 -5.08 0.69 5.28
N GLN A 45 -5.44 -0.29 6.11
CA GLN A 45 -5.60 -0.13 7.55
C GLN A 45 -5.10 -1.39 8.30
N PRO A 46 -4.02 -1.28 9.09
CA PRO A 46 -3.14 -0.12 9.24
C PRO A 46 -2.22 0.07 8.01
N ARG A 47 -1.69 1.28 7.81
CA ARG A 47 -0.69 1.60 6.76
C ARG A 47 0.73 1.23 7.20
N LEU A 48 0.97 -0.05 7.47
CA LEU A 48 2.27 -0.58 7.91
C LEU A 48 2.82 -1.58 6.87
N SER A 49 4.11 -1.49 6.57
CA SER A 49 4.81 -2.43 5.69
C SER A 49 5.05 -3.77 6.40
N ASP A 50 5.13 -4.86 5.61
CA ASP A 50 5.35 -6.25 6.08
C ASP A 50 4.30 -6.80 7.06
N GLU A 51 3.25 -6.07 7.40
CA GLU A 51 2.16 -6.58 8.26
C GLU A 51 0.93 -6.98 7.45
N PRO A 52 0.15 -8.00 7.89
CA PRO A 52 -1.15 -8.28 7.30
C PRO A 52 -2.07 -7.08 7.54
N SER A 53 -2.46 -6.42 6.46
CA SER A 53 -3.29 -5.22 6.52
C SER A 53 -4.62 -5.48 5.86
N SER A 54 -5.68 -4.91 6.42
CA SER A 54 -6.95 -4.83 5.71
C SER A 54 -6.85 -3.71 4.67
N PHE A 55 -7.41 -3.91 3.48
CA PHE A 55 -7.42 -2.84 2.49
C PHE A 55 -8.74 -2.76 1.75
N THR A 56 -9.19 -1.52 1.56
CA THR A 56 -10.42 -1.18 0.87
C THR A 56 -10.10 -0.91 -0.59
N VAL A 57 -10.88 -1.51 -1.47
CA VAL A 57 -10.83 -1.30 -2.91
C VAL A 57 -12.15 -0.68 -3.33
N GLU A 58 -12.09 0.57 -3.79
CA GLU A 58 -13.24 1.26 -4.39
C GLU A 58 -13.01 1.36 -5.89
N MET A 59 -13.99 0.93 -6.67
CA MET A 59 -13.85 0.93 -8.12
C MET A 59 -15.17 1.15 -8.86
N ARG A 60 -15.05 1.64 -10.10
CA ARG A 60 -16.18 1.84 -11.01
C ARG A 60 -15.74 1.55 -12.44
N PHE A 61 -16.28 0.49 -13.05
CA PHE A 61 -16.02 0.16 -14.45
C PHE A 61 -17.03 0.83 -15.39
N SER A 62 -16.62 1.11 -16.64
CA SER A 62 -17.54 1.52 -17.70
C SER A 62 -18.29 0.34 -18.35
N CYS A 63 -18.06 -0.89 -17.87
CA CYS A 63 -18.60 -2.12 -18.43
C CYS A 63 -19.46 -2.88 -17.44
N ASN A 64 -20.32 -3.73 -17.99
CA ASN A 64 -21.09 -4.68 -17.20
C ASN A 64 -20.18 -5.87 -16.82
N LEU A 65 -20.43 -6.46 -15.66
CA LEU A 65 -19.79 -7.70 -15.24
C LEU A 65 -20.88 -8.76 -15.07
N ALA A 66 -20.88 -9.80 -15.90
CA ALA A 66 -21.79 -10.92 -15.73
C ALA A 66 -21.38 -11.79 -14.53
N ALA A 67 -22.29 -12.66 -14.09
CA ALA A 67 -21.97 -13.65 -13.08
C ALA A 67 -20.80 -14.53 -13.56
N ARG A 68 -19.88 -14.86 -12.63
CA ARG A 68 -18.63 -15.60 -12.85
C ARG A 68 -17.53 -14.87 -13.60
N GLU A 69 -17.76 -13.62 -14.03
CA GLU A 69 -16.68 -12.79 -14.55
C GLU A 69 -15.89 -12.15 -13.40
N SER A 70 -14.66 -11.73 -13.69
CA SER A 70 -13.72 -11.30 -12.66
C SER A 70 -13.02 -10.01 -13.03
N PHE A 71 -12.74 -9.21 -12.01
CA PHE A 71 -11.72 -8.18 -12.09
C PHE A 71 -10.48 -8.63 -11.31
N ILE A 72 -9.33 -8.13 -11.73
CA ILE A 72 -8.02 -8.57 -11.25
C ILE A 72 -7.21 -7.35 -10.85
N LEU A 73 -6.75 -7.34 -9.60
CA LEU A 73 -5.74 -6.41 -9.12
C LEU A 73 -4.37 -7.04 -9.26
N HIS A 74 -3.44 -6.32 -9.86
CA HIS A 74 -2.03 -6.69 -10.00
C HIS A 74 -1.24 -5.94 -8.92
N LEU A 75 -0.62 -6.70 -8.02
CA LEU A 75 -0.08 -6.22 -6.74
C LEU A 75 1.41 -6.53 -6.64
N PRO A 76 2.28 -5.84 -7.39
CA PRO A 76 3.71 -6.10 -7.38
C PRO A 76 4.31 -5.88 -5.97
N GLY A 77 5.08 -6.86 -5.52
CA GLY A 77 5.77 -6.83 -4.23
C GLY A 77 4.91 -7.23 -3.03
N PHE A 78 3.60 -7.41 -3.18
CA PHE A 78 2.74 -7.95 -2.13
C PHE A 78 2.95 -9.45 -2.00
N TYR A 79 2.76 -10.00 -0.81
CA TYR A 79 2.94 -11.43 -0.55
C TYR A 79 2.04 -11.90 0.58
N ARG A 80 1.79 -13.21 0.61
CA ARG A 80 1.08 -13.90 1.70
C ARG A 80 1.95 -14.96 2.37
N CYS A 81 2.93 -15.48 1.63
CA CYS A 81 3.71 -16.66 1.92
C CYS A 81 5.16 -16.37 1.51
N HIS A 82 6.11 -16.78 2.35
CA HIS A 82 7.54 -16.58 2.11
C HIS A 82 8.13 -17.65 1.17
N GLN A 83 7.36 -18.71 0.87
CA GLN A 83 7.76 -19.88 0.05
C GLN A 83 6.73 -20.09 -1.07
N VAL A 84 7.21 -20.27 -2.31
CA VAL A 84 6.44 -20.10 -3.56
C VAL A 84 5.43 -21.22 -3.84
N ASN A 85 5.59 -22.40 -3.25
CA ASN A 85 4.95 -23.63 -3.75
C ASN A 85 3.48 -23.86 -3.39
N ASP A 86 2.84 -22.99 -2.60
CA ASP A 86 1.39 -23.10 -2.31
C ASP A 86 0.77 -21.73 -1.97
N CYS A 87 1.01 -20.74 -2.83
CA CYS A 87 0.65 -19.35 -2.61
C CYS A 87 -0.70 -18.95 -3.23
N VAL A 88 -1.58 -19.91 -3.52
CA VAL A 88 -2.93 -19.64 -4.01
C VAL A 88 -3.93 -19.86 -2.89
N SER A 89 -4.81 -18.90 -2.66
CA SER A 89 -5.81 -19.03 -1.61
C SER A 89 -7.02 -18.17 -1.82
N SER A 90 -8.18 -18.68 -1.45
CA SER A 90 -9.43 -17.96 -1.53
C SER A 90 -9.94 -17.55 -0.16
N PHE A 91 -10.56 -16.38 -0.08
CA PHE A 91 -11.22 -15.85 1.11
C PHE A 91 -12.44 -15.03 0.71
N ALA A 92 -13.35 -14.79 1.66
CA ALA A 92 -14.49 -13.92 1.44
C ALA A 92 -14.09 -12.45 1.69
N PRO A 93 -14.27 -11.54 0.72
CA PRO A 93 -14.26 -10.11 0.97
C PRO A 93 -15.32 -9.70 1.98
N GLN A 94 -15.15 -8.52 2.55
CA GLN A 94 -16.09 -7.86 3.46
C GLN A 94 -16.54 -6.52 2.86
N GLY A 95 -17.47 -5.83 3.53
CA GLY A 95 -18.01 -4.54 3.09
C GLY A 95 -19.34 -4.65 2.34
N ASP A 96 -19.86 -3.51 1.91
CA ASP A 96 -21.23 -3.36 1.41
C ASP A 96 -21.51 -4.18 0.15
N ASP A 97 -20.52 -4.29 -0.75
CA ASP A 97 -20.64 -5.03 -2.01
C ASP A 97 -20.04 -6.44 -1.95
N ALA A 98 -19.69 -6.95 -0.77
CA ALA A 98 -19.13 -8.30 -0.60
C ALA A 98 -20.04 -9.41 -1.12
N SER A 99 -21.36 -9.20 -1.07
CA SER A 99 -22.34 -10.14 -1.62
C SER A 99 -22.25 -10.30 -3.15
N LEU A 100 -21.78 -9.28 -3.85
CA LEU A 100 -21.54 -9.34 -5.30
C LEU A 100 -20.29 -10.16 -5.63
N PHE A 101 -19.31 -10.17 -4.73
CA PHE A 101 -18.02 -10.83 -4.90
C PHE A 101 -17.73 -11.75 -3.70
N PRO A 102 -18.44 -12.88 -3.55
CA PRO A 102 -18.33 -13.73 -2.36
C PRO A 102 -16.97 -14.42 -2.23
N THR A 103 -16.13 -14.38 -3.28
CA THR A 103 -14.82 -15.01 -3.28
C THR A 103 -13.79 -14.12 -3.96
N ALA A 104 -12.73 -13.82 -3.21
CA ALA A 104 -11.48 -13.29 -3.73
C ALA A 104 -10.40 -14.36 -3.63
N THR A 105 -9.60 -14.50 -4.69
CA THR A 105 -8.51 -15.47 -4.77
C THR A 105 -7.20 -14.73 -4.93
N TRP A 106 -6.32 -14.88 -3.95
CA TRP A 106 -4.93 -14.48 -4.03
C TRP A 106 -4.17 -15.51 -4.86
N ASP A 107 -3.46 -15.05 -5.88
CA ASP A 107 -2.52 -15.80 -6.70
C ASP A 107 -1.13 -15.18 -6.52
N GLY A 108 -0.38 -15.70 -5.56
CA GLY A 108 0.98 -15.25 -5.28
C GLY A 108 2.06 -15.87 -6.18
N ALA A 109 1.70 -16.88 -6.99
CA ALA A 109 2.63 -17.53 -7.91
C ALA A 109 2.79 -16.74 -9.22
N SER A 110 1.79 -15.92 -9.57
CA SER A 110 1.90 -15.01 -10.71
C SER A 110 2.95 -13.92 -10.49
N SER A 111 3.58 -13.47 -11.59
CA SER A 111 4.49 -12.33 -11.59
C SER A 111 3.94 -11.22 -12.49
N PRO A 112 3.41 -10.11 -11.94
CA PRO A 112 3.27 -9.80 -10.51
C PRO A 112 2.17 -10.64 -9.83
N PRO A 113 2.14 -10.72 -8.49
CA PRO A 113 1.05 -11.34 -7.72
C PRO A 113 -0.30 -10.70 -8.03
N ARG A 114 -1.37 -11.51 -7.99
CA ARG A 114 -2.72 -11.08 -8.38
C ARG A 114 -3.73 -11.34 -7.29
N LEU A 115 -4.71 -10.45 -7.19
CA LEU A 115 -5.91 -10.67 -6.41
C LEU A 115 -7.13 -10.63 -7.34
N ILE A 116 -7.82 -11.76 -7.44
CA ILE A 116 -8.87 -12.03 -8.42
C ILE A 116 -10.21 -12.06 -7.69
N PHE A 117 -11.12 -11.17 -8.05
CA PHE A 117 -12.46 -11.11 -7.45
C PHE A 117 -13.47 -11.60 -8.48
N THR A 118 -14.24 -12.63 -8.13
CA THR A 118 -15.21 -13.25 -9.05
C THR A 118 -16.62 -12.87 -8.64
N SER A 119 -17.36 -12.31 -9.59
CA SER A 119 -18.74 -11.89 -9.34
C SER A 119 -19.67 -13.09 -9.23
N SER A 120 -20.60 -13.09 -8.27
CA SER A 120 -21.67 -14.07 -8.16
C SER A 120 -22.92 -13.68 -8.95
N VAL A 121 -23.04 -12.39 -9.28
CA VAL A 121 -24.24 -11.78 -9.89
C VAL A 121 -23.86 -10.84 -11.03
N PHE A 122 -24.86 -10.29 -11.70
CA PHE A 122 -24.66 -9.21 -12.66
C PHE A 122 -24.36 -7.89 -11.95
N VAL A 123 -23.25 -7.24 -12.30
CA VAL A 123 -22.88 -5.90 -11.86
C VAL A 123 -23.03 -4.95 -13.05
N SER A 124 -23.92 -3.97 -12.92
CA SER A 124 -24.14 -2.98 -13.96
C SER A 124 -22.94 -2.03 -14.09
N ARG A 125 -22.65 -1.61 -15.32
CA ARG A 125 -21.69 -0.56 -15.61
C ARG A 125 -21.99 0.71 -14.81
N GLY A 126 -20.93 1.41 -14.43
CA GLY A 126 -21.04 2.66 -13.71
C GLY A 126 -21.47 2.52 -12.24
N ARG A 127 -21.77 1.32 -11.75
CA ARG A 127 -21.92 1.06 -10.31
C ARG A 127 -20.58 1.22 -9.62
N ILE A 128 -20.59 1.91 -8.48
CA ILE A 128 -19.45 1.96 -7.56
C ILE A 128 -19.49 0.67 -6.75
N VAL A 129 -18.35 -0.02 -6.69
CA VAL A 129 -18.16 -1.24 -5.92
C VAL A 129 -17.14 -0.94 -4.83
N LEU A 130 -17.52 -1.22 -3.58
CA LEU A 130 -16.68 -1.07 -2.39
C LEU A 130 -16.45 -2.42 -1.70
N LEU A 131 -15.21 -2.89 -1.72
CA LEU A 131 -14.81 -4.18 -1.14
C LEU A 131 -13.70 -3.98 -0.11
N LEU A 132 -13.80 -4.69 1.01
CA LEU A 132 -12.77 -4.78 2.03
C LEU A 132 -12.09 -6.14 1.95
N VAL A 133 -10.80 -6.15 1.71
CA VAL A 133 -9.95 -7.34 1.90
C VAL A 133 -9.55 -7.37 3.37
N PRO A 134 -10.00 -8.37 4.16
CA PRO A 134 -9.71 -8.39 5.59
C PRO A 134 -8.25 -8.73 5.87
N SER A 135 -7.70 -8.29 7.00
CA SER A 135 -6.34 -8.66 7.43
C SER A 135 -6.18 -10.17 7.66
N SER A 136 -7.26 -10.87 7.99
CA SER A 136 -7.31 -12.34 8.07
C SER A 136 -7.06 -13.03 6.73
N SER A 137 -7.13 -12.31 5.61
CA SER A 137 -6.63 -12.80 4.33
C SER A 137 -5.15 -13.11 4.37
N GLY A 138 -4.36 -12.47 5.25
CA GLY A 138 -2.92 -12.68 5.37
C GLY A 138 -2.09 -12.00 4.28
N VAL A 139 -2.71 -11.23 3.38
CA VAL A 139 -1.99 -10.45 2.36
C VAL A 139 -1.22 -9.33 3.04
N ARG A 140 0.08 -9.26 2.77
CA ARG A 140 1.02 -8.30 3.36
C ARG A 140 1.44 -7.26 2.34
N ILE A 141 1.57 -6.02 2.82
CA ILE A 141 2.08 -4.89 2.06
C ILE A 141 3.58 -5.10 1.84
N PRO A 142 4.15 -4.71 0.68
CA PRO A 142 5.58 -4.87 0.42
C PRO A 142 6.44 -4.32 1.56
N LEU A 143 7.53 -5.01 1.90
CA LEU A 143 8.51 -4.55 2.89
C LEU A 143 9.07 -3.15 2.53
N ALA A 144 9.24 -2.89 1.23
CA ALA A 144 9.69 -1.59 0.74
C ALA A 144 8.63 -0.48 0.89
N GLY A 145 7.43 -0.79 1.38
CA GLY A 145 6.30 0.14 1.43
C GLY A 145 5.68 0.37 0.05
N LEU A 146 4.81 1.39 -0.03
CA LEU A 146 4.12 1.80 -1.24
C LEU A 146 4.23 3.29 -1.43
N SER A 147 4.65 3.75 -2.62
CA SER A 147 4.65 5.18 -2.92
C SER A 147 3.22 5.71 -3.15
N LEU A 148 3.01 7.01 -2.94
CA LEU A 148 1.74 7.65 -3.26
C LEU A 148 1.41 7.44 -4.74
N ASN A 149 0.21 6.91 -5.02
CA ASN A 149 -0.28 6.64 -6.39
C ASN A 149 0.71 5.79 -7.22
N GLN A 150 1.28 4.77 -6.59
CA GLN A 150 2.23 3.87 -7.20
C GLN A 150 1.68 3.22 -8.49
N ARG A 151 2.27 3.54 -9.64
CA ARG A 151 1.73 3.24 -10.98
C ARG A 151 1.77 1.76 -11.39
N ASN A 152 2.60 0.94 -10.76
CA ASN A 152 2.67 -0.48 -11.10
C ASN A 152 1.59 -1.33 -10.39
N ILE A 153 0.80 -0.73 -9.51
CA ILE A 153 -0.43 -1.35 -8.99
C ILE A 153 -1.54 -1.08 -10.01
N GLN A 154 -2.05 -2.16 -10.59
CA GLN A 154 -2.95 -2.09 -11.74
C GLN A 154 -4.24 -2.86 -11.48
N ILE A 155 -5.29 -2.47 -12.20
CA ILE A 155 -6.56 -3.17 -12.27
C ILE A 155 -6.87 -3.54 -13.71
N SER A 156 -7.47 -4.71 -13.90
CA SER A 156 -7.94 -5.19 -15.21
C SER A 156 -9.28 -5.90 -15.04
N LEU A 157 -10.04 -5.96 -16.12
CA LEU A 157 -11.35 -6.61 -16.16
C LEU A 157 -11.35 -7.65 -17.27
N ASN A 158 -11.74 -8.87 -16.94
CA ASN A 158 -12.03 -9.90 -17.92
C ASN A 158 -13.55 -10.10 -17.98
N SER A 159 -14.20 -9.38 -18.90
CA SER A 159 -15.65 -9.47 -19.15
C SER A 159 -15.92 -9.82 -20.61
N SER A 160 -16.98 -10.57 -20.85
CA SER A 160 -17.53 -10.84 -22.19
C SER A 160 -18.13 -9.60 -22.85
N SER A 161 -18.47 -8.57 -22.06
CA SER A 161 -19.05 -7.31 -22.53
C SER A 161 -17.99 -6.30 -22.98
N CYS A 162 -16.81 -6.34 -22.37
CA CYS A 162 -15.67 -5.51 -22.74
C CYS A 162 -14.36 -6.03 -22.14
N LEU A 163 -13.25 -5.65 -22.75
CA LEU A 163 -11.93 -5.83 -22.16
C LEU A 163 -11.48 -4.53 -21.49
N VAL A 164 -10.99 -4.62 -20.25
CA VAL A 164 -10.20 -3.55 -19.62
C VAL A 164 -8.78 -4.06 -19.41
N PRO A 165 -7.79 -3.59 -20.19
CA PRO A 165 -6.41 -4.01 -20.01
C PRO A 165 -5.86 -3.52 -18.65
N PRO A 166 -4.76 -4.11 -18.15
CA PRO A 166 -4.11 -3.63 -16.92
C PRO A 166 -3.84 -2.12 -16.97
N THR A 167 -4.53 -1.40 -16.10
CA THR A 167 -4.50 0.07 -16.01
C THR A 167 -4.12 0.45 -14.60
N SER A 168 -3.25 1.46 -14.43
CA SER A 168 -2.83 1.92 -13.10
C SER A 168 -4.03 2.40 -12.28
N LEU A 169 -4.08 2.08 -10.99
CA LEU A 169 -5.09 2.67 -10.11
C LEU A 169 -4.93 4.21 -10.06
N LEU A 170 -6.03 4.94 -9.97
CA LEU A 170 -6.03 6.41 -9.87
C LEU A 170 -5.47 6.89 -8.54
N SER A 171 -5.79 6.17 -7.45
CA SER A 171 -5.35 6.51 -6.10
C SER A 171 -4.86 5.27 -5.37
N VAL A 172 -3.64 5.35 -4.84
CA VAL A 172 -3.08 4.34 -3.93
C VAL A 172 -2.53 5.06 -2.72
N SER A 173 -3.06 4.72 -1.55
CA SER A 173 -2.55 5.24 -0.29
C SER A 173 -1.09 4.83 -0.08
N PRO A 174 -0.20 5.77 0.26
CA PRO A 174 1.19 5.44 0.53
C PRO A 174 1.32 4.65 1.83
N VAL A 175 2.33 3.78 1.87
CA VAL A 175 2.76 3.06 3.06
C VAL A 175 4.25 3.29 3.24
N GLY A 176 4.64 3.85 4.38
CA GLY A 176 6.03 4.11 4.70
C GLY A 176 6.81 2.82 5.00
N SER A 177 8.11 2.90 4.78
CA SER A 177 9.10 1.91 5.19
C SER A 177 10.40 2.63 5.52
N PHE A 178 11.36 1.92 6.10
CA PHE A 178 12.75 2.37 6.13
C PHE A 178 13.50 1.62 5.03
N ALA A 179 14.32 2.34 4.26
CA ALA A 179 14.92 1.88 3.02
C ALA A 179 16.14 0.96 3.21
N ARG A 180 16.11 0.09 4.24
CA ARG A 180 17.18 -0.87 4.63
C ARG A 180 18.47 -0.22 5.12
N SER A 181 18.38 0.64 6.12
CA SER A 181 19.56 1.26 6.78
C SER A 181 19.35 1.47 8.28
N GLU A 182 18.48 0.68 8.90
CA GLU A 182 18.24 0.71 10.33
C GLU A 182 19.43 0.09 11.06
N VAL A 183 20.30 0.93 11.62
CA VAL A 183 21.47 0.49 12.38
C VAL A 183 21.35 0.99 13.81
N LEU A 184 21.51 0.09 14.78
CA LEU A 184 21.66 0.45 16.19
C LEU A 184 23.07 0.10 16.65
N ILE A 185 23.83 1.11 17.06
CA ILE A 185 25.22 1.00 17.48
C ILE A 185 25.34 1.36 18.96
N PHE A 186 25.99 0.49 19.73
CA PHE A 186 26.33 0.72 21.13
C PHE A 186 27.75 1.28 21.23
N GLY A 187 27.92 2.37 21.98
CA GLY A 187 29.27 2.88 22.29
C GLY A 187 30.08 1.92 23.16
N THR A 188 29.41 1.23 24.09
CA THR A 188 29.99 0.20 24.95
C THR A 188 29.09 -1.05 24.89
N PRO A 189 29.34 -2.00 23.97
CA PRO A 189 28.48 -3.18 23.77
C PRO A 189 28.72 -4.25 24.85
N ILE A 190 28.56 -3.89 26.13
CA ILE A 190 28.71 -4.77 27.29
C ILE A 190 27.38 -4.85 28.03
N ALA A 191 26.84 -6.07 28.14
CA ALA A 191 25.56 -6.33 28.79
C ALA A 191 25.50 -5.74 30.20
N GLY A 192 24.36 -5.13 30.54
CA GLY A 192 24.16 -4.51 31.84
C GLY A 192 24.96 -3.21 32.08
N VAL A 193 25.69 -2.69 31.10
CA VAL A 193 26.43 -1.42 31.21
C VAL A 193 25.66 -0.28 30.57
N PHE A 194 25.80 0.93 31.12
CA PHE A 194 25.30 2.13 30.49
C PHE A 194 26.11 2.43 29.22
N SER A 195 25.42 2.51 28.08
CA SER A 195 26.05 2.78 26.79
C SER A 195 25.35 3.94 26.10
N SER A 196 26.11 4.65 25.25
CA SER A 196 25.49 5.52 24.26
C SER A 196 24.82 4.68 23.18
N LEU A 197 23.72 5.19 22.63
CA LEU A 197 22.99 4.56 21.52
C LEU A 197 23.06 5.47 20.31
N THR A 198 23.61 4.98 19.20
CA THR A 198 23.47 5.64 17.89
C THR A 198 22.47 4.85 17.05
N PHE A 199 21.38 5.50 16.65
CA PHE A 199 20.39 4.94 15.75
C PHE A 199 20.51 5.63 14.39
N GLU A 200 20.65 4.83 13.34
CA GLU A 200 20.67 5.29 11.96
C GLU A 200 19.47 4.74 11.21
N PHE A 201 18.87 5.55 10.33
CA PHE A 201 17.81 5.09 9.44
C PHE A 201 17.66 6.01 8.23
N THR A 202 17.08 5.49 7.15
CA THR A 202 16.73 6.24 5.95
C THR A 202 15.26 6.01 5.63
N PRO A 203 14.40 7.04 5.66
CA PRO A 203 12.98 6.83 5.37
C PRO A 203 12.74 6.70 3.87
N SER A 204 11.83 5.80 3.48
CA SER A 204 11.41 5.62 2.09
C SER A 204 10.35 6.63 1.64
N GLN A 205 9.93 7.52 2.54
CA GLN A 205 9.00 8.62 2.28
C GLN A 205 9.38 9.85 3.12
N PRO A 206 8.90 11.05 2.75
CA PRO A 206 9.03 12.21 3.62
C PRO A 206 8.35 11.98 4.97
N ILE A 207 9.00 12.40 6.07
CA ILE A 207 8.40 12.40 7.41
C ILE A 207 8.02 13.85 7.74
N PRO A 208 6.73 14.19 7.89
CA PRO A 208 6.28 15.54 8.23
C PRO A 208 6.85 16.04 9.56
N SER A 209 6.92 17.37 9.72
CA SER A 209 7.22 17.98 11.03
C SER A 209 6.13 17.64 12.06
N GLY A 210 6.51 17.52 13.33
CA GLY A 210 5.62 17.11 14.42
C GLY A 210 5.37 15.60 14.52
N SER A 211 5.96 14.80 13.63
CA SER A 211 5.89 13.34 13.68
C SER A 211 6.72 12.76 14.83
N LYS A 212 6.41 11.54 15.24
CA LYS A 212 7.21 10.78 16.22
C LYS A 212 7.84 9.56 15.56
N VAL A 213 9.15 9.40 15.74
CA VAL A 213 9.88 8.18 15.42
C VAL A 213 10.06 7.41 16.71
N ASN A 214 9.54 6.18 16.78
CA ASN A 214 9.59 5.35 17.98
C ASN A 214 10.51 4.16 17.75
N LEU A 215 11.38 3.90 18.71
CA LEU A 215 12.27 2.75 18.75
C LEU A 215 11.92 1.90 19.96
N TRP A 216 11.46 0.67 19.72
CA TRP A 216 11.15 -0.31 20.75
C TRP A 216 12.42 -1.09 21.11
N LEU A 217 12.89 -0.95 22.35
CA LEU A 217 14.16 -1.46 22.84
C LEU A 217 13.92 -2.47 23.97
N SER A 218 13.46 -3.67 23.60
CA SER A 218 13.19 -4.73 24.58
C SER A 218 14.45 -5.12 25.38
N GLY A 219 14.31 -5.28 26.69
CA GLY A 219 15.41 -5.64 27.61
C GLY A 219 16.27 -4.46 28.08
N PHE A 220 16.13 -3.28 27.46
CA PHE A 220 16.82 -2.08 27.95
C PHE A 220 16.16 -1.61 29.23
N SER A 221 16.97 -1.10 30.16
CA SER A 221 16.47 -0.65 31.44
C SER A 221 17.16 0.61 31.93
N ARG A 222 16.48 1.35 32.79
CA ARG A 222 17.03 2.47 33.52
C ARG A 222 16.31 2.55 34.86
N ASN A 223 17.06 2.63 35.94
CA ASN A 223 16.47 2.90 37.25
C ASN A 223 15.94 4.34 37.26
N LEU A 224 14.63 4.48 37.17
CA LEU A 224 13.94 5.76 37.16
C LEU A 224 12.97 5.84 38.34
N SER A 225 12.85 7.03 38.93
CA SER A 225 11.79 7.34 39.88
C SER A 225 10.43 7.57 39.21
N THR A 226 10.43 7.85 37.90
CA THR A 226 9.24 8.05 37.06
C THR A 226 9.28 7.15 35.83
N PRO A 227 8.14 6.66 35.32
CA PRO A 227 8.14 5.78 34.16
C PRO A 227 8.65 6.45 32.88
N ILE A 228 8.51 7.78 32.78
CA ILE A 228 8.92 8.56 31.63
C ILE A 228 10.13 9.42 31.99
N LYS A 229 11.12 9.49 31.10
CA LYS A 229 12.31 10.34 31.24
C LYS A 229 12.68 10.99 29.90
N THR A 230 12.96 12.29 29.95
CA THR A 230 13.51 13.04 28.81
C THR A 230 15.03 12.88 28.78
N PHE A 231 15.56 12.52 27.60
CA PHE A 231 16.98 12.36 27.30
C PHE A 231 17.47 13.50 26.42
N ALA A 232 18.72 13.92 26.58
CA ALA A 232 19.39 14.74 25.59
C ALA A 232 19.58 13.94 24.28
N LEU A 233 19.31 14.57 23.14
CA LEU A 233 19.51 14.02 21.81
C LEU A 233 20.59 14.81 21.09
N VAL A 234 21.58 14.09 20.55
CA VAL A 234 22.56 14.66 19.61
C VAL A 234 22.19 14.18 18.22
N ASN A 235 21.58 15.05 17.42
CA ASN A 235 21.35 14.79 16.00
C ASN A 235 22.68 14.98 15.24
N LYS A 236 23.17 13.92 14.59
CA LYS A 236 24.40 13.92 13.80
C LYS A 236 24.14 13.85 12.29
N SER A 237 22.88 13.92 11.87
CA SER A 237 22.52 13.95 10.45
C SER A 237 23.00 15.24 9.77
N SER A 238 23.07 15.23 8.43
CA SER A 238 23.40 16.44 7.67
C SER A 238 22.40 17.59 7.90
N SER A 239 21.16 17.27 8.28
CA SER A 239 20.13 18.22 8.72
C SER A 239 19.96 18.20 10.25
N ASN A 240 20.91 18.80 10.95
CA ASN A 240 20.95 18.87 12.42
C ASN A 240 19.65 19.41 13.09
N TYR A 241 18.79 20.11 12.35
CA TYR A 241 17.52 20.69 12.83
C TYR A 241 16.27 19.87 12.47
N SER A 242 16.41 18.59 12.08
CA SER A 242 15.25 17.73 11.78
C SER A 242 14.51 17.23 13.02
N PHE A 243 15.19 17.15 14.17
CA PHE A 243 14.65 16.60 15.41
C PHE A 243 14.74 17.59 16.57
N SER A 244 13.83 17.44 17.53
CA SER A 244 13.93 18.06 18.85
C SER A 244 15.28 17.71 19.49
N PRO A 245 15.93 18.63 20.25
CA PRO A 245 17.17 18.32 20.97
C PRO A 245 16.98 17.32 22.12
N THR A 246 15.76 16.78 22.28
CA THR A 246 15.42 15.80 23.30
C THR A 246 14.65 14.61 22.71
N ALA A 247 14.87 13.45 23.32
CA ALA A 247 14.08 12.23 23.13
C ALA A 247 13.36 11.87 24.43
N THR A 248 12.34 11.02 24.37
CA THR A 248 11.61 10.56 25.56
C THR A 248 11.69 9.04 25.65
N TRP A 249 12.15 8.54 26.79
CA TRP A 249 12.12 7.12 27.13
C TRP A 249 10.95 6.81 28.04
N ASP A 250 10.17 5.80 27.68
CA ASP A 250 9.14 5.19 28.53
C ASP A 250 9.60 3.80 28.98
N ALA A 251 9.94 3.68 30.26
CA ALA A 251 10.42 2.43 30.86
C ALA A 251 9.32 1.38 31.05
N LYS A 252 8.04 1.74 30.94
CA LYS A 252 6.95 0.74 31.00
C LYS A 252 6.79 0.02 29.68
N SER A 253 6.91 0.74 28.56
CA SER A 253 6.74 0.21 27.21
C SER A 253 8.06 -0.10 26.50
N ASN A 254 9.20 0.24 27.11
CA ASN A 254 10.54 0.16 26.53
C ASN A 254 10.64 0.89 25.18
N VAL A 255 10.06 2.09 25.10
CA VAL A 255 10.02 2.90 23.88
C VAL A 255 10.84 4.16 24.04
N LEU A 256 11.75 4.37 23.08
CA LEU A 256 12.44 5.64 22.89
C LEU A 256 11.79 6.42 21.73
N SER A 257 11.24 7.58 22.02
CA SER A 257 10.54 8.44 21.07
C SER A 257 11.34 9.70 20.73
N PHE A 258 11.48 9.97 19.44
CA PHE A 258 12.10 11.17 18.87
C PHE A 258 11.03 12.00 18.13
N SER A 259 10.94 13.30 18.41
CA SER A 259 9.98 14.19 17.75
C SER A 259 10.65 14.99 16.64
N THR A 260 10.06 15.02 15.44
CA THR A 260 10.54 15.84 14.33
C THR A 260 10.09 17.29 14.50
N ILE A 261 10.98 18.25 14.21
CA ILE A 261 10.67 19.70 14.26
C ILE A 261 10.66 20.33 12.87
N SER A 262 11.23 19.64 11.88
CA SER A 262 11.12 19.98 10.46
C SER A 262 10.92 18.71 9.63
N GLU A 263 10.48 18.87 8.38
CA GLU A 263 10.25 17.74 7.47
C GLU A 263 11.58 17.01 7.16
N ILE A 264 11.57 15.69 7.28
CA ILE A 264 12.68 14.83 6.86
C ILE A 264 12.39 14.37 5.44
N LYS A 265 13.32 14.62 4.53
CA LYS A 265 13.17 14.21 3.13
C LYS A 265 13.33 12.69 3.00
N ILE A 266 12.62 12.12 2.03
CA ILE A 266 12.86 10.75 1.55
C ILE A 266 14.36 10.53 1.25
N ALA A 267 14.84 9.32 1.50
CA ALA A 267 16.20 8.89 1.20
C ALA A 267 17.33 9.66 1.95
N SER A 268 17.00 10.48 2.95
CA SER A 268 17.99 11.13 3.80
C SER A 268 18.45 10.20 4.94
N LEU A 269 19.77 10.05 5.11
CA LEU A 269 20.33 9.29 6.23
C LEU A 269 20.24 10.13 7.51
N MET A 270 19.50 9.61 8.49
CA MET A 270 19.37 10.21 9.80
C MET A 270 20.25 9.44 10.79
N THR A 271 21.05 10.16 11.59
CA THR A 271 21.90 9.59 12.64
C THR A 271 21.58 10.27 13.96
N LEU A 272 21.02 9.53 14.91
CA LEU A 272 20.53 10.01 16.20
C LEU A 272 21.32 9.39 17.35
N LEU A 273 21.98 10.20 18.18
CA LEU A 273 22.78 9.75 19.31
C LEU A 273 22.11 10.10 20.65
N ILE A 274 21.86 9.08 21.47
CA ILE A 274 21.64 9.21 22.91
C ILE A 274 22.99 9.03 23.64
N PRO A 275 23.51 10.04 24.34
CA PRO A 275 24.77 9.93 25.06
C PRO A 275 24.72 8.94 26.22
N ALA A 276 25.86 8.31 26.56
CA ALA A 276 25.96 7.40 27.71
C ALA A 276 25.64 8.05 29.06
N SER A 277 25.75 9.38 29.15
CA SER A 277 25.33 10.16 30.33
C SER A 277 23.83 10.01 30.65
N GLU A 278 23.04 9.55 29.69
CA GLU A 278 21.63 9.20 29.88
C GLU A 278 21.43 7.84 30.55
N LYS A 279 22.49 7.11 30.91
CA LYS A 279 22.40 5.93 31.79
C LYS A 279 21.33 4.92 31.37
N LEU A 280 21.13 4.73 30.06
CA LEU A 280 20.29 3.65 29.55
C LEU A 280 21.15 2.39 29.50
N GLN A 281 20.72 1.38 30.24
CA GLN A 281 21.40 0.11 30.38
C GLN A 281 20.99 -0.81 29.23
N ILE A 282 21.99 -1.38 28.55
CA ILE A 282 21.72 -2.39 27.52
C ILE A 282 21.44 -3.75 28.20
N PRO A 283 20.58 -4.60 27.60
CA PRO A 283 20.22 -5.91 28.16
C PRO A 283 21.43 -6.81 28.41
#